data_AF-A0A9X0HZ32-F1
#
_entry.id   AF-A0A9X0HZ32-F1
#
_cell.length_a   1.000
_cell.length_b   1.000
_cell.length_c   1.000
_cell.angle_alpha   90.00
_cell.angle_beta   90.00
_cell.angle_gamma   90.00
#
_symmetry.space_group_name_H-M   'P 1'
#
loop_
_entity.id
_entity.type
_entity.pdbx_description
1 polymer ?
#
loop_
_entity_poly.entity_id
_entity_poly.type
_entity_poly.pdbx_seq_one_letter_code
_entity_poly.pdbx_strand_id
1 'polypeptide(L)'
;MKRGFLVAVGGAALVIAGLSGCSSDDKKSETTGETSTAAAAEGKTTVTIDGQDQAVTGTVVCSSVGGNTNIAIGDATTGIGAVVSSGDEPTVQSVGLGNVNGVTLGYQSGTGQGDAKVEKDGNTYKISGTATGVDMANPLQPVNKPFEIEVSCP
;
A
#
# COMPACT_ATOMS: atom_id res chain seq x y z
N MET A 1 24.40 39.78 -29.63
CA MET A 1 24.37 38.31 -29.51
C MET A 1 22.91 37.86 -29.39
N LYS A 2 22.21 37.70 -30.52
CA LYS A 2 20.84 37.16 -30.57
C LYS A 2 20.80 36.19 -31.74
N ARG A 3 20.67 34.90 -31.45
CA ARG A 3 20.42 33.86 -32.45
C ARG A 3 19.03 33.31 -32.18
N GLY A 4 18.10 33.70 -33.03
CA GLY A 4 16.82 33.01 -33.16
C GLY A 4 17.02 31.71 -33.93
N PHE A 5 16.21 30.72 -33.60
CA PHE A 5 15.92 29.61 -34.49
C PHE A 5 14.45 29.21 -34.28
N LEU A 6 13.66 29.41 -35.33
CA LEU A 6 12.33 28.83 -35.50
C LEU A 6 12.51 27.53 -36.26
N VAL A 7 11.93 26.42 -35.79
CA VAL A 7 11.48 25.31 -36.64
C VAL A 7 10.19 24.74 -36.05
N ALA A 8 9.15 24.71 -36.87
CA ALA A 8 7.84 24.10 -36.63
C ALA A 8 7.66 22.92 -37.57
N VAL A 9 7.19 21.76 -37.08
CA VAL A 9 6.54 20.62 -37.79
C VAL A 9 5.93 19.77 -36.65
N GLY A 10 4.70 19.24 -36.61
CA GLY A 10 3.65 18.89 -37.56
C GLY A 10 2.92 17.67 -36.93
N GLY A 11 1.59 17.68 -36.85
CA GLY A 11 0.80 16.75 -36.02
C GLY A 11 0.46 15.38 -36.63
N ALA A 12 -0.23 14.54 -35.86
CA ALA A 12 -1.20 13.54 -36.33
C ALA A 12 -1.99 12.97 -35.12
N ALA A 13 -3.32 13.06 -35.18
CA ALA A 13 -4.25 12.34 -34.33
C ALA A 13 -4.36 10.88 -34.78
N LEU A 14 -4.51 9.93 -33.84
CA LEU A 14 -4.89 8.56 -34.15
C LEU A 14 -6.10 8.15 -33.28
N VAL A 15 -7.20 7.91 -33.98
CA VAL A 15 -8.45 7.30 -33.52
C VAL A 15 -8.44 5.84 -33.96
N ILE A 16 -8.60 4.88 -33.04
CA ILE A 16 -8.88 3.47 -33.34
C ILE A 16 -9.78 2.98 -32.18
N ALA A 17 -11.11 2.97 -32.33
CA ALA A 17 -11.95 1.89 -32.90
C ALA A 17 -11.75 0.54 -32.18
N GLY A 18 -12.77 0.13 -31.40
CA GLY A 18 -12.76 -1.10 -30.62
C GLY A 18 -13.06 -2.36 -31.43
N LEU A 19 -12.80 -3.52 -30.81
CA LEU A 19 -13.35 -4.83 -31.18
C LEU A 19 -13.60 -5.66 -29.91
N SER A 20 -14.84 -6.11 -29.77
CA SER A 20 -15.30 -7.17 -28.90
C SER A 20 -14.72 -8.53 -29.32
N GLY A 21 -14.46 -9.42 -28.36
CA GLY A 21 -14.10 -10.81 -28.67
C GLY A 21 -13.66 -11.62 -27.45
N CYS A 22 -14.54 -12.50 -26.99
CA CYS A 22 -14.30 -13.58 -26.03
C CYS A 22 -14.12 -14.89 -26.81
N SER A 23 -12.99 -15.61 -26.65
CA SER A 23 -12.90 -17.07 -26.85
C SER A 23 -11.50 -17.62 -26.45
N SER A 24 -11.50 -18.84 -25.93
CA SER A 24 -10.39 -19.60 -25.32
C SER A 24 -9.26 -20.08 -26.26
N ASP A 25 -8.16 -20.48 -25.61
CA ASP A 25 -7.07 -21.41 -25.99
C ASP A 25 -5.76 -20.90 -26.63
N ASP A 26 -4.67 -21.11 -25.84
CA ASP A 26 -3.26 -21.44 -26.16
C ASP A 26 -2.48 -20.71 -27.28
N LYS A 27 -1.49 -19.89 -26.88
CA LYS A 27 -0.02 -20.02 -27.15
C LYS A 27 0.73 -18.68 -27.15
N LYS A 28 1.72 -18.60 -26.25
CA LYS A 28 2.97 -17.81 -26.22
C LYS A 28 3.20 -16.74 -27.31
N SER A 29 3.34 -15.47 -26.89
CA SER A 29 4.33 -14.54 -27.44
C SER A 29 4.58 -13.38 -26.48
N GLU A 30 5.85 -13.01 -26.33
CA GLU A 30 6.32 -11.95 -25.44
C GLU A 30 6.09 -10.55 -26.04
N THR A 31 5.96 -9.58 -25.13
CA THR A 31 6.49 -8.19 -25.18
C THR A 31 5.43 -7.11 -24.94
N THR A 32 5.72 -6.30 -23.93
CA THR A 32 5.34 -4.88 -23.69
C THR A 32 4.39 -4.64 -22.52
N GLY A 33 4.89 -3.90 -21.53
CA GLY A 33 4.10 -3.09 -20.61
C GLY A 33 3.94 -3.71 -19.23
N GLU A 34 4.91 -3.48 -18.36
CA GLU A 34 4.75 -3.64 -16.91
C GLU A 34 3.79 -2.53 -16.43
N THR A 35 2.50 -2.68 -16.73
CA THR A 35 1.46 -2.13 -15.89
C THR A 35 1.24 -3.20 -14.84
N SER A 36 1.77 -2.97 -13.64
CA SER A 36 1.47 -3.80 -12.48
C SER A 36 -0.04 -3.78 -12.28
N THR A 37 -0.71 -4.78 -12.85
CA THR A 37 -2.09 -5.09 -12.52
C THR A 37 -2.04 -5.42 -11.04
N ALA A 38 -2.50 -4.47 -10.22
CA ALA A 38 -2.86 -4.77 -8.85
C ALA A 38 -3.94 -5.85 -8.95
N ALA A 39 -3.53 -7.10 -8.82
CA ALA A 39 -4.47 -8.15 -8.52
C ALA A 39 -5.15 -7.75 -7.19
N ALA A 40 -6.39 -8.16 -6.98
CA ALA A 40 -7.10 -7.94 -5.74
C ALA A 40 -7.32 -9.32 -5.13
N ALA A 41 -6.77 -9.56 -3.94
CA ALA A 41 -6.93 -10.84 -3.27
C ALA A 41 -8.20 -10.76 -2.43
N GLU A 42 -9.08 -11.74 -2.57
CA GLU A 42 -10.15 -12.01 -1.60
C GLU A 42 -9.59 -12.73 -0.35
N GLY A 43 -8.39 -12.33 0.08
CA GLY A 43 -7.79 -12.79 1.33
C GLY A 43 -8.45 -12.08 2.50
N LYS A 44 -8.84 -12.84 3.52
CA LYS A 44 -9.38 -12.29 4.77
C LYS A 44 -8.35 -11.32 5.35
N THR A 45 -8.67 -10.03 5.36
CA THR A 45 -7.82 -9.01 5.99
C THR A 45 -8.35 -8.74 7.39
N THR A 46 -7.47 -8.81 8.38
CA THR A 46 -7.82 -8.54 9.77
C THR A 46 -6.94 -7.41 10.27
N VAL A 47 -7.55 -6.39 10.87
CA VAL A 47 -6.83 -5.28 11.50
C VAL A 47 -7.42 -5.10 12.89
N THR A 48 -6.57 -5.22 13.91
CA THR A 48 -6.94 -4.93 15.29
C THR A 48 -6.08 -3.81 15.84
N ILE A 49 -6.71 -2.92 16.59
CA ILE A 49 -6.06 -1.79 17.27
C ILE A 49 -6.58 -1.79 18.70
N ASP A 50 -5.67 -1.84 19.68
CA ASP A 50 -6.02 -1.97 21.10
C ASP A 50 -6.90 -3.21 21.39
N GLY A 51 -6.69 -4.29 20.62
CA GLY A 51 -7.49 -5.51 20.69
C GLY A 51 -8.91 -5.39 20.12
N GLN A 52 -9.27 -4.25 19.52
CA GLN A 52 -10.55 -4.05 18.85
C GLN A 52 -10.40 -4.29 17.35
N ASP A 53 -11.25 -5.14 16.77
CA ASP A 53 -11.36 -5.33 15.33
C ASP A 53 -11.87 -4.04 14.68
N GLN A 54 -11.15 -3.58 13.65
CA GLN A 54 -11.51 -2.38 12.90
C GLN A 54 -12.56 -2.63 11.82
N ALA A 55 -12.98 -3.88 11.61
CA ALA A 55 -13.98 -4.27 10.62
C ALA A 55 -13.69 -3.67 9.23
N VAL A 56 -12.41 -3.70 8.83
CA VAL A 56 -11.94 -3.13 7.57
C VAL A 56 -12.64 -3.79 6.39
N THR A 57 -13.31 -2.97 5.59
CA THR A 57 -13.93 -3.37 4.32
C THR A 57 -13.12 -2.85 3.15
N GLY A 58 -13.16 -3.57 2.02
CA GLY A 58 -12.51 -3.16 0.77
C GLY A 58 -11.43 -4.13 0.34
N THR A 59 -10.61 -3.71 -0.62
CA THR A 59 -9.58 -4.54 -1.24
C THR A 59 -8.22 -4.32 -0.60
N VAL A 60 -7.37 -5.35 -0.68
CA VAL A 60 -5.94 -5.22 -0.43
C VAL A 60 -5.24 -4.90 -1.73
N VAL A 61 -4.40 -3.87 -1.71
CA VAL A 61 -3.53 -3.52 -2.85
C VAL A 61 -2.08 -3.55 -2.38
N CYS A 62 -1.27 -4.37 -3.05
CA CYS A 62 0.16 -4.46 -2.78
C CYS A 62 0.95 -3.99 -4.01
N SER A 63 1.98 -3.18 -3.78
CA SER A 63 2.88 -2.70 -4.83
C SER A 63 4.32 -2.73 -4.35
N SER A 64 5.21 -3.32 -5.16
CA SER A 64 6.64 -3.37 -4.84
C SER A 64 7.39 -2.30 -5.62
N VAL A 65 7.98 -1.33 -4.91
CA VAL A 65 8.76 -0.24 -5.50
C VAL A 65 9.88 0.17 -4.56
N GLY A 66 11.07 0.43 -5.11
CA GLY A 66 12.21 0.93 -4.33
C GLY A 66 12.72 -0.03 -3.24
N GLY A 67 12.62 -1.35 -3.46
CA GLY A 67 13.04 -2.36 -2.49
C GLY A 67 12.09 -2.54 -1.30
N ASN A 68 10.88 -1.98 -1.39
CA ASN A 68 9.82 -2.13 -0.40
C ASN A 68 8.56 -2.70 -1.03
N THR A 69 7.76 -3.39 -0.22
CA THR A 69 6.37 -3.76 -0.51
C THR A 69 5.45 -2.82 0.27
N ASN A 70 4.65 -2.06 -0.47
CA ASN A 70 3.64 -1.15 0.06
C ASN A 70 2.29 -1.87 0.05
N ILE A 71 1.64 -1.92 1.20
CA ILE A 71 0.38 -2.61 1.42
C ILE A 71 -0.65 -1.56 1.81
N ALA A 72 -1.71 -1.42 1.01
CA ALA A 72 -2.87 -0.59 1.33
C ALA A 72 -4.07 -1.49 1.63
N ILE A 73 -4.81 -1.17 2.69
CA ILE A 73 -5.91 -1.99 3.20
C ILE A 73 -7.20 -1.18 3.22
N GLY A 74 -8.21 -1.70 2.51
CA GLY A 74 -9.53 -1.09 2.46
C GLY A 74 -9.61 0.03 1.42
N ASP A 75 -10.43 1.04 1.68
CA ASP A 75 -10.58 2.19 0.79
C ASP A 75 -9.63 3.35 1.16
N ALA A 76 -9.61 4.40 0.34
CA ALA A 76 -8.77 5.57 0.59
C ALA A 76 -9.15 6.34 1.88
N THR A 77 -10.33 6.10 2.45
CA THR A 77 -10.83 6.79 3.63
C THR A 77 -10.45 6.10 4.93
N THR A 78 -10.19 4.79 4.93
CA THR A 78 -9.68 4.06 6.11
C THR A 78 -8.28 4.52 6.48
N GLY A 79 -7.43 4.82 5.48
CA GLY A 79 -6.06 5.28 5.70
C GLY A 79 -5.15 4.25 6.36
N ILE A 80 -5.48 2.96 6.24
CA ILE A 80 -4.71 1.86 6.82
C ILE A 80 -3.74 1.31 5.76
N GLY A 81 -2.48 1.16 6.14
CA GLY A 81 -1.47 0.59 5.28
C GLY A 81 -0.14 0.35 5.99
N ALA A 82 0.75 -0.37 5.32
CA ALA A 82 2.07 -0.67 5.82
C ALA A 82 3.10 -0.65 4.69
N VAL A 83 4.34 -0.34 5.05
CA VAL A 83 5.50 -0.47 4.17
C VAL A 83 6.48 -1.41 4.84
N VAL A 84 6.82 -2.50 4.15
CA VAL A 84 7.80 -3.48 4.59
C VAL A 84 8.92 -3.59 3.56
N SER A 85 10.14 -3.94 3.97
CA SER A 85 11.21 -4.22 3.00
C SER A 85 10.85 -5.44 2.15
N SER A 86 11.31 -5.48 0.91
CA SER A 86 11.18 -6.67 0.06
C SER A 86 12.09 -7.81 0.55
N GLY A 87 11.75 -9.06 0.19
CA GLY A 87 12.50 -10.26 0.54
C GLY A 87 11.66 -11.29 1.30
N ASP A 88 12.33 -12.34 1.77
CA ASP A 88 11.71 -13.44 2.55
C ASP A 88 11.71 -13.15 4.05
N GLU A 89 12.68 -12.37 4.53
CA GLU A 89 12.75 -11.86 5.90
C GLU A 89 12.55 -10.33 5.89
N PRO A 90 11.32 -9.84 5.68
CA PRO A 90 11.05 -8.42 5.63
C PRO A 90 11.18 -7.75 7.01
N THR A 91 11.37 -6.44 6.99
CA THR A 91 11.33 -5.57 8.18
C THR A 91 10.29 -4.49 7.99
N VAL A 92 9.64 -4.06 9.07
CA VAL A 92 8.61 -3.00 9.01
C VAL A 92 9.29 -1.64 8.93
N GLN A 93 8.99 -0.89 7.88
CA GLN A 93 9.46 0.49 7.72
C GLN A 93 8.46 1.47 8.31
N SER A 94 7.18 1.32 7.98
CA SER A 94 6.12 2.15 8.57
C SER A 94 4.77 1.44 8.55
N VAL A 95 3.89 1.90 9.43
CA VAL A 95 2.48 1.50 9.47
C VAL A 95 1.64 2.76 9.69
N GLY A 96 0.59 2.93 8.89
CA GLY A 96 -0.47 3.90 9.13
C GLY A 96 -1.73 3.15 9.52
N LEU A 97 -2.39 3.57 10.60
CA LEU A 97 -3.61 2.94 11.11
C LEU A 97 -4.85 3.85 10.94
N GLY A 98 -4.72 4.94 10.18
CA GLY A 98 -5.77 5.93 10.04
C GLY A 98 -6.04 6.71 11.33
N ASN A 99 -7.25 7.27 11.43
CA ASN A 99 -7.72 7.96 12.62
C ASN A 99 -8.57 7.03 13.48
N VAL A 100 -8.15 6.84 14.73
CA VAL A 100 -8.85 6.02 15.72
C VAL A 100 -9.21 6.92 16.89
N ASN A 101 -10.51 7.12 17.12
CA ASN A 101 -11.02 7.95 18.22
C ASN A 101 -10.42 9.37 18.27
N GLY A 102 -10.20 10.01 17.12
CA GLY A 102 -9.65 11.36 17.03
C GLY A 102 -8.13 11.42 17.02
N VAL A 103 -7.43 10.29 17.19
CA VAL A 103 -5.97 10.20 17.16
C VAL A 103 -5.53 9.50 15.88
N THR A 104 -4.70 10.15 15.08
CA THR A 104 -4.03 9.48 13.96
C THR A 104 -2.87 8.64 14.49
N LEU A 105 -2.93 7.32 14.26
CA LEU A 105 -1.97 6.37 14.78
C LEU A 105 -1.04 5.86 13.67
N GLY A 106 0.24 5.72 14.00
CA GLY A 106 1.21 5.11 13.11
C GLY A 106 2.51 4.71 13.76
N TYR A 107 3.31 3.97 13.02
CA TYR A 107 4.67 3.57 13.36
C TYR A 107 5.62 3.98 12.23
N GLN A 108 6.82 4.41 12.59
CA GLN A 108 7.90 4.71 11.66
C GLN A 108 9.23 4.24 12.27
N SER A 109 9.97 3.44 11.52
CA SER A 109 11.26 2.91 11.95
C SER A 109 12.29 4.03 12.17
N GLY A 110 13.23 3.81 13.09
CA GLY A 110 14.32 4.76 13.36
C GLY A 110 13.93 6.03 14.13
N THR A 111 12.65 6.23 14.45
CA THR A 111 12.19 7.40 15.24
C THR A 111 12.37 7.23 16.74
N GLY A 112 12.59 5.99 17.22
CA GLY A 112 12.63 5.66 18.64
C GLY A 112 11.25 5.63 19.32
N GLN A 113 10.16 5.72 18.55
CA GLN A 113 8.79 5.69 19.04
C GLN A 113 8.03 4.46 18.52
N GLY A 114 7.41 3.73 19.45
CA GLY A 114 6.74 2.48 19.13
C GLY A 114 7.71 1.39 18.65
N ASP A 115 7.12 0.31 18.15
CA ASP A 115 7.82 -0.85 17.65
C ASP A 115 6.94 -1.55 16.61
N ALA A 116 7.55 -2.28 15.68
CA ALA A 116 6.80 -3.16 14.79
C ALA A 116 7.67 -4.31 14.29
N LYS A 117 7.05 -5.47 14.10
CA LYS A 117 7.62 -6.67 13.50
C LYS A 117 6.70 -7.19 12.40
N VAL A 118 7.27 -7.91 11.45
CA VAL A 118 6.53 -8.58 10.39
C VAL A 118 7.00 -10.02 10.25
N GLU A 119 6.04 -10.92 10.11
CA GLU A 119 6.23 -12.30 9.71
C GLU A 119 5.59 -12.46 8.31
N LYS A 120 6.30 -13.09 7.38
CA LYS A 120 5.83 -13.30 6.01
C LYS A 120 5.74 -14.80 5.74
N ASP A 121 4.58 -15.25 5.26
CA ASP A 121 4.33 -16.61 4.81
C ASP A 121 3.74 -16.57 3.40
N GLY A 122 4.55 -16.90 2.39
CA GLY A 122 4.19 -16.72 0.99
C GLY A 122 3.83 -15.27 0.68
N ASN A 123 2.55 -15.02 0.41
CA ASN A 123 2.01 -13.68 0.14
C ASN A 123 1.31 -13.05 1.35
N THR A 124 1.26 -13.74 2.49
CA THR A 124 0.61 -13.27 3.70
C THR A 124 1.62 -12.57 4.61
N TYR A 125 1.25 -11.39 5.07
CA TYR A 125 2.01 -10.55 5.99
C TYR A 125 1.24 -10.45 7.31
N LYS A 126 1.91 -10.83 8.40
CA LYS A 126 1.44 -10.60 9.76
C LYS A 126 2.32 -9.53 10.40
N ILE A 127 1.77 -8.34 10.59
CA ILE A 127 2.45 -7.17 11.13
C ILE A 127 1.88 -6.89 12.52
N SER A 128 2.73 -6.74 13.52
CA SER A 128 2.28 -6.42 14.88
C SER A 128 3.26 -5.47 15.55
N GLY A 129 2.79 -4.72 16.53
CA GLY A 129 3.62 -3.78 17.27
C GLY A 129 2.83 -2.75 18.05
N THR A 130 3.48 -1.63 18.35
CA THR A 130 2.89 -0.47 19.03
C THR A 130 2.95 0.74 18.12
N ALA A 131 1.79 1.27 17.74
CA ALA A 131 1.67 2.53 17.03
C ALA A 131 1.55 3.69 18.01
N THR A 132 1.99 4.86 17.57
CA THR A 132 2.00 6.09 18.34
C THR A 132 1.19 7.17 17.63
N GLY A 133 0.65 8.13 18.39
CA GLY A 133 -0.08 9.26 17.86
C GLY A 133 -0.15 10.40 18.88
N VAL A 134 -0.66 11.55 18.46
CA VAL A 134 -0.84 12.72 19.33
C VAL A 134 -2.32 13.00 19.46
N ASP A 135 -2.81 13.03 20.71
CA ASP A 135 -4.16 13.51 21.02
C ASP A 135 -4.14 15.05 21.13
N MET A 136 -4.93 15.74 20.31
CA MET A 136 -5.02 17.20 20.35
C MET A 136 -5.73 17.73 21.60
N ALA A 137 -6.50 16.90 22.31
CA ALA A 137 -7.03 17.25 23.62
C ALA A 137 -5.94 17.20 24.72
N ASN A 138 -4.87 16.43 24.50
CA ASN A 138 -3.74 16.29 25.45
C ASN A 138 -2.39 16.12 24.71
N PRO A 139 -1.86 17.18 24.05
CA PRO A 139 -0.71 17.06 23.15
C PRO A 139 0.63 16.83 23.86
N LEU A 140 0.67 16.90 25.19
CA LEU A 140 1.88 16.69 25.98
C LEU A 140 2.17 15.21 26.24
N GLN A 141 1.22 14.32 25.97
CA GLN A 141 1.35 12.89 26.21
C GLN A 141 1.06 12.10 24.92
N PRO A 142 2.04 11.39 24.36
CA PRO A 142 1.81 10.50 23.24
C PRO A 142 0.81 9.40 23.59
N VAL A 143 -0.05 9.08 22.63
CA VAL A 143 -0.97 7.94 22.71
C VAL A 143 -0.28 6.75 22.06
N ASN A 144 -0.16 5.65 22.80
CA ASN A 144 0.41 4.40 22.30
C ASN A 144 -0.69 3.33 22.26
N LYS A 145 -0.81 2.63 21.13
CA LYS A 145 -1.79 1.55 20.96
C LYS A 145 -1.14 0.34 20.31
N PRO A 146 -1.31 -0.87 20.88
CA PRO A 146 -0.88 -2.08 20.21
C PRO A 146 -1.75 -2.32 18.98
N PHE A 147 -1.19 -2.91 17.94
CA PHE A 147 -1.91 -3.28 16.74
C PHE A 147 -1.46 -4.63 16.20
N GLU A 148 -2.37 -5.29 15.48
CA GLU A 148 -2.07 -6.45 14.65
C GLU A 148 -2.78 -6.30 13.30
N ILE A 149 -2.04 -6.57 12.22
CA ILE A 149 -2.52 -6.58 10.84
C ILE A 149 -2.16 -7.94 10.26
N GLU A 150 -3.14 -8.65 9.74
CA GLU A 150 -2.94 -9.86 8.94
C GLU A 150 -3.57 -9.63 7.57
N VAL A 151 -2.76 -9.75 6.53
CA VAL A 151 -3.14 -9.37 5.17
C VAL A 151 -2.44 -10.23 4.14
N SER A 152 -3.17 -10.73 3.16
CA SER A 152 -2.61 -11.47 2.03
C SER A 152 -2.57 -10.58 0.79
N CYS A 153 -1.37 -10.43 0.23
CA CYS A 153 -1.19 -9.74 -1.03
C CYS A 153 -1.62 -10.65 -2.21
N PRO A 154 -2.34 -10.11 -3.19
CA PRO A 154 -2.70 -10.80 -4.42
C PRO A 154 -1.54 -11.07 -5.38
#